data_AF-A0A175YN88-F1
#
_entry.id   AF-A0A175YN88-F1
#
_cell.length_a   1.000
_cell.length_b   1.000
_cell.length_c   1.000
_cell.angle_alpha   90.00
_cell.angle_beta   90.00
_cell.angle_gamma   90.00
#
_symmetry.space_group_name_H-M   'P 1'
#
loop_
_entity.id
_entity.type
_entity.pdbx_description
1 polymer ?
#
loop_
_entity_poly.entity_id
_entity_poly.type
_entity_poly.pdbx_seq_one_letter_code
_entity_poly.pdbx_strand_id
1 'polypeptide(L)'
;MQAFVSKLFATISTIKASYAELQMAQFSNHNIEAIQSADQVVVDELRTLSEVKNSFLKKQIKSSPPHVTFLLTEIQEQHSHMKMYEITIKNLEAQIEVKKEELSALQENLRETTLINKAHAQRLNSGGRFSILDNIVLSSSSNPRDFILVLQYAMKSVREFINILVNRMEIAKWDIDIAVNAIQPNFQFSNRTQKWFAFESFVCQEMFKNFDTPGFSLQNGQCIPYYIDQFTKLKSANATHFFNQYPNSSFGKFTRSKYLQLIHPKMEASFYGNLNQRKLVNSWGCPETTFFAVFAEMARRVWILHCLAFTYNQEVSVFEVKKNCMFSEMYMVSVTSEVFLAGNDEVTVGFMVVPGFKIGKMVVQSKIYLAAAKI
;
A
#
# COMPACT_ATOMS: atom_id res chain seq x y z
N MET A 1 17.25 -68.93 -17.23
CA MET A 1 16.92 -68.03 -16.10
C MET A 1 16.78 -66.59 -16.56
N GLN A 2 17.77 -66.00 -17.22
CA GLN A 2 17.76 -64.60 -17.66
C GLN A 2 16.57 -64.23 -18.56
N ALA A 3 16.26 -65.03 -19.59
CA ALA A 3 15.09 -64.82 -20.45
C ALA A 3 13.73 -64.88 -19.71
N PHE A 4 13.65 -65.66 -18.63
CA PHE A 4 12.46 -65.71 -17.77
C PHE A 4 12.30 -64.42 -16.96
N VAL A 5 13.41 -63.91 -16.41
CA VAL A 5 13.44 -62.66 -15.66
C VAL A 5 13.06 -61.47 -16.56
N SER A 6 13.58 -61.41 -17.79
CA SER A 6 13.19 -60.36 -18.76
C SER A 6 11.70 -60.43 -19.10
N LYS A 7 11.15 -61.64 -19.28
CA LYS A 7 9.71 -61.82 -19.52
C LYS A 7 8.86 -61.36 -18.33
N LEU A 8 9.31 -61.63 -17.10
CA LEU A 8 8.64 -61.17 -15.89
C LEU A 8 8.62 -59.63 -15.80
N PHE A 9 9.74 -58.97 -16.06
CA PHE A 9 9.82 -57.51 -16.05
C PHE A 9 8.93 -56.88 -17.13
N ALA A 10 8.95 -57.43 -18.36
CA ALA A 10 8.07 -56.97 -19.43
C ALA A 10 6.58 -57.07 -19.05
N THR A 11 6.15 -58.21 -18.49
CA THR A 11 4.76 -58.40 -18.03
C THR A 11 4.40 -57.41 -16.91
N ILE A 12 5.28 -57.20 -15.92
CA ILE A 12 5.05 -56.22 -14.85
C ILE A 12 4.93 -54.81 -15.42
N SER A 13 5.78 -54.44 -16.38
CA SER A 13 5.74 -53.13 -17.02
C SER A 13 4.46 -52.94 -17.84
N THR A 14 3.97 -53.97 -18.51
CA THR A 14 2.68 -53.93 -19.22
C THR A 14 1.51 -53.77 -18.24
N ILE A 15 1.50 -54.50 -17.11
CA ILE A 15 0.47 -54.32 -16.05
C ILE A 15 0.46 -52.87 -15.53
N LYS A 16 1.63 -52.28 -15.27
CA LYS A 16 1.73 -50.89 -14.81
C LYS A 16 1.15 -49.91 -15.84
N ALA A 17 1.45 -50.12 -17.12
CA ALA A 17 0.92 -49.27 -18.19
C ALA A 17 -0.60 -49.40 -18.31
N SER A 18 -1.14 -50.62 -18.29
CA SER A 18 -2.59 -50.88 -18.35
C SER A 18 -3.32 -50.31 -17.14
N TYR A 19 -2.72 -50.36 -15.95
CA TYR A 19 -3.30 -49.76 -14.75
C TYR A 19 -3.33 -48.22 -14.83
N ALA A 20 -2.29 -47.59 -15.37
CA ALA A 20 -2.27 -46.15 -15.61
C ALA A 20 -3.35 -45.72 -16.61
N GLU A 21 -3.64 -46.53 -17.64
CA GLU A 21 -4.76 -46.27 -18.55
C GLU A 21 -6.11 -46.36 -17.86
N LEU A 22 -6.31 -47.36 -17.00
CA LEU A 22 -7.53 -47.49 -16.21
C LEU A 22 -7.75 -46.25 -15.33
N GLN A 23 -6.70 -45.75 -14.69
CA GLN A 23 -6.77 -44.51 -13.91
C GLN A 23 -7.19 -43.33 -14.80
N MET A 24 -6.58 -43.16 -15.97
CA MET A 24 -6.97 -42.10 -16.90
C MET A 24 -8.45 -42.18 -17.32
N ALA A 25 -8.93 -43.38 -17.66
CA ALA A 25 -10.32 -43.61 -18.05
C ALA A 25 -11.32 -43.25 -16.94
N GLN A 26 -10.95 -43.45 -15.67
CA GLN A 26 -11.76 -43.08 -14.51
C GLN A 26 -11.85 -41.57 -14.29
N PHE A 27 -10.75 -40.84 -14.53
CA PHE A 27 -10.71 -39.39 -14.36
C PHE A 27 -11.30 -38.61 -15.54
N SER A 28 -11.29 -39.18 -16.75
CA SER A 28 -11.90 -38.56 -17.94
C SER A 28 -13.40 -38.89 -18.06
N ASN A 29 -14.28 -37.96 -17.68
CA ASN A 29 -15.72 -37.93 -18.01
C ASN A 29 -16.52 -39.25 -17.89
N HIS A 30 -16.17 -40.14 -16.95
CA HIS A 30 -16.96 -41.34 -16.59
C HIS A 30 -17.46 -42.15 -17.80
N ASN A 31 -16.61 -42.35 -18.81
CA ASN A 31 -16.93 -43.24 -19.92
C ASN A 31 -16.83 -44.70 -19.44
N ILE A 32 -17.98 -45.29 -19.09
CA ILE A 32 -18.09 -46.64 -18.53
C ILE A 32 -17.47 -47.69 -19.47
N GLU A 33 -17.62 -47.54 -20.79
CA GLU A 33 -17.06 -48.48 -21.77
C GLU A 33 -15.53 -48.43 -21.80
N ALA A 34 -14.94 -47.24 -21.70
CA ALA A 34 -13.49 -47.08 -21.65
C ALA A 34 -12.90 -47.68 -20.36
N ILE A 35 -13.60 -47.50 -19.23
CA ILE A 35 -13.20 -48.09 -17.94
C ILE A 35 -13.27 -49.62 -18.00
N GLN A 36 -14.36 -50.19 -18.54
CA GLN A 36 -14.51 -51.64 -18.67
C GLN A 36 -13.46 -52.25 -19.61
N SER A 37 -13.16 -51.57 -20.72
CA SER A 37 -12.11 -52.01 -21.65
C SER A 37 -10.73 -52.00 -21.00
N ALA A 38 -10.37 -50.92 -20.30
CA ALA A 38 -9.10 -50.82 -19.59
C ALA A 38 -8.99 -51.84 -18.43
N ASP A 39 -10.08 -52.08 -17.70
CA ASP A 39 -10.14 -53.09 -16.64
C ASP A 39 -9.90 -54.50 -17.18
N GLN A 40 -10.55 -54.84 -18.30
CA GLN A 40 -10.36 -56.13 -18.97
C GLN A 40 -8.90 -56.35 -19.37
N VAL A 41 -8.22 -55.32 -19.88
CA VAL A 41 -6.79 -55.38 -20.23
C VAL A 41 -5.92 -55.64 -18.99
N VAL A 42 -6.21 -55.00 -17.85
CA VAL A 42 -5.50 -55.26 -16.58
C VAL A 42 -5.71 -56.71 -16.12
N VAL A 43 -6.94 -57.22 -16.20
CA VAL A 43 -7.28 -58.59 -15.83
C VAL A 43 -6.56 -59.61 -16.72
N ASP A 44 -6.49 -59.35 -18.02
CA ASP A 44 -5.80 -60.23 -18.97
C ASP A 44 -4.29 -60.24 -18.71
N GLU A 45 -3.67 -59.10 -18.39
CA GLU A 45 -2.24 -59.06 -18.03
C GLU A 45 -1.92 -59.69 -16.66
N LEU A 46 -2.85 -59.64 -15.71
CA LEU A 46 -2.72 -60.42 -14.46
C LEU A 46 -2.81 -61.93 -14.73
N ARG A 47 -3.61 -62.33 -15.72
CA ARG A 47 -3.68 -63.73 -16.19
C ARG A 47 -2.35 -64.16 -16.83
N THR A 48 -1.75 -63.33 -17.69
CA THR A 48 -0.43 -63.63 -18.29
C THR A 48 0.67 -63.75 -17.22
N LEU A 49 0.65 -62.90 -16.19
CA LEU A 49 1.57 -63.00 -15.05
C LEU A 49 1.39 -64.32 -14.27
N SER A 50 0.15 -64.76 -14.09
CA SER A 50 -0.17 -66.04 -13.45
C SER A 50 0.38 -67.23 -14.25
N GLU A 51 0.29 -67.17 -15.59
CA GLU A 51 0.89 -68.18 -16.47
C GLU A 51 2.42 -68.21 -16.39
N VAL A 52 3.06 -67.03 -16.36
CA VAL A 52 4.51 -66.90 -16.16
C VAL A 52 4.92 -67.52 -14.82
N LYS A 53 4.21 -67.21 -13.73
CA LYS A 53 4.42 -67.82 -12.41
C LYS A 53 4.29 -69.35 -12.45
N ASN A 54 3.23 -69.87 -13.07
CA ASN A 54 2.97 -71.31 -13.15
C ASN A 54 4.03 -72.04 -14.00
N SER A 55 4.53 -71.41 -15.06
CA SER A 55 5.61 -71.96 -15.90
C SER A 55 6.92 -72.13 -15.13
N PHE A 56 7.23 -71.19 -14.22
CA PHE A 56 8.39 -71.26 -13.33
C PHE A 56 8.27 -72.42 -12.33
N LEU A 57 7.13 -72.53 -11.66
CA LEU A 57 6.87 -73.57 -10.65
C LEU A 57 6.95 -74.98 -11.24
N LYS A 58 6.44 -75.16 -12.47
CA LYS A 58 6.47 -76.45 -13.18
C LYS A 58 7.84 -76.76 -13.83
N LYS A 59 8.85 -75.89 -13.67
CA LYS A 59 10.16 -75.97 -14.37
C LYS A 59 10.04 -76.05 -15.90
N GLN A 60 8.91 -75.61 -16.48
CA GLN A 60 8.64 -75.62 -17.92
C GLN A 60 9.08 -74.30 -18.55
N ILE A 61 10.38 -74.00 -18.46
CA ILE A 61 10.96 -72.82 -19.12
C ILE A 61 11.12 -73.16 -20.60
N LYS A 62 10.12 -72.82 -21.43
CA LYS A 62 10.14 -73.08 -22.87
C LYS A 62 11.40 -72.48 -23.52
N SER A 63 12.07 -73.30 -24.33
CA SER A 63 13.30 -72.98 -25.07
C SER A 63 12.98 -72.29 -26.40
N SER A 64 12.58 -71.03 -26.36
CA SER A 64 12.84 -70.13 -27.49
C SER A 64 14.32 -69.69 -27.42
N PRO A 65 14.99 -69.36 -28.53
CA PRO A 65 16.36 -68.88 -28.48
C PRO A 65 16.47 -67.68 -27.51
N PRO A 66 17.35 -67.75 -26.48
CA PRO A 66 17.38 -66.76 -25.40
C PRO A 66 17.53 -65.31 -25.89
N HIS A 67 18.26 -65.12 -26.99
CA HIS A 67 18.47 -63.83 -27.63
C HIS A 67 17.18 -63.22 -28.22
N VAL A 68 16.33 -64.04 -28.85
CA VAL A 68 15.06 -63.58 -29.45
C VAL A 68 14.06 -63.21 -28.36
N THR A 69 13.96 -64.02 -27.30
CA THR A 69 13.10 -63.72 -26.16
C THR A 69 13.52 -62.44 -25.46
N PHE A 70 14.83 -62.24 -25.26
CA PHE A 70 15.35 -61.03 -24.64
C PHE A 70 14.96 -59.77 -25.42
N LEU A 71 15.23 -59.74 -26.73
CA LEU A 71 14.91 -58.61 -27.59
C LEU A 71 13.41 -58.29 -27.59
N LEU A 72 12.55 -59.31 -27.69
CA LEU A 72 11.10 -59.11 -27.67
C LEU A 72 10.60 -58.57 -26.33
N THR A 73 11.13 -59.08 -25.22
CA THR A 73 10.74 -58.61 -23.88
C THR A 73 11.23 -57.19 -23.61
N GLU A 74 12.41 -56.82 -24.11
CA GLU A 74 12.93 -55.46 -24.00
C GLU A 74 12.11 -54.48 -24.85
N ILE A 75 11.74 -54.85 -26.08
CA ILE A 75 10.82 -54.06 -26.91
C ILE A 75 9.47 -53.86 -26.21
N GLN A 76 8.92 -54.92 -25.61
CA GLN A 76 7.65 -54.85 -24.88
C GLN A 76 7.75 -53.93 -23.65
N GLU A 77 8.86 -53.99 -22.91
CA GLU A 77 9.11 -53.11 -21.77
C GLU A 77 9.22 -51.65 -22.21
N GLN A 78 10.01 -51.36 -23.25
CA GLN A 78 10.15 -50.01 -23.81
C GLN A 78 8.82 -49.46 -24.32
N HIS A 79 8.01 -50.30 -24.97
CA HIS A 79 6.66 -49.92 -25.41
C HIS A 79 5.76 -49.57 -24.20
N SER A 80 5.84 -50.36 -23.13
CA SER A 80 5.09 -50.10 -21.89
C SER A 80 5.51 -48.78 -21.23
N HIS A 81 6.81 -48.45 -21.25
CA HIS A 81 7.30 -47.16 -20.78
C HIS A 81 6.84 -45.99 -21.66
N MET A 82 6.90 -46.13 -23.00
CA MET A 82 6.39 -45.11 -23.93
C MET A 82 4.92 -44.79 -23.64
N LYS A 83 4.11 -45.83 -23.43
CA LYS A 83 2.70 -45.73 -23.08
C LYS A 83 2.47 -44.97 -21.77
N MET A 84 3.29 -45.23 -20.76
CA MET A 84 3.24 -44.52 -19.47
C MET A 84 3.61 -43.03 -19.61
N TYR A 85 4.61 -42.71 -20.44
CA TYR A 85 4.95 -41.31 -20.73
C TYR A 85 3.82 -40.61 -21.47
N GLU A 86 3.20 -41.25 -22.46
CA GLU A 86 2.05 -40.70 -23.18
C GLU A 86 0.88 -40.39 -22.24
N ILE A 87 0.57 -41.31 -21.33
CA ILE A 87 -0.45 -41.12 -20.28
C ILE A 87 -0.10 -39.93 -19.38
N THR A 88 1.16 -39.83 -18.95
CA THR A 88 1.61 -38.74 -18.09
C THR A 88 1.52 -37.39 -18.81
N ILE A 89 1.87 -37.33 -20.10
CA ILE A 89 1.75 -36.13 -20.93
C ILE A 89 0.29 -35.70 -21.01
N LYS A 90 -0.64 -36.62 -21.36
CA LYS A 90 -2.08 -36.31 -21.43
C LYS A 90 -2.64 -35.79 -20.10
N ASN A 91 -2.20 -36.37 -18.98
CA ASN A 91 -2.60 -35.89 -17.65
C ASN A 91 -2.08 -34.47 -17.37
N LEU A 92 -0.83 -34.18 -17.70
CA LEU A 92 -0.25 -32.84 -17.52
C LEU A 92 -0.92 -31.80 -18.43
N GLU A 93 -1.23 -32.16 -19.68
CA GLU A 93 -1.97 -31.30 -20.61
C GLU A 93 -3.36 -30.95 -20.07
N ALA A 94 -4.09 -31.92 -19.53
CA ALA A 94 -5.39 -31.68 -18.89
C ALA A 94 -5.27 -30.74 -17.67
N GLN A 95 -4.25 -30.92 -16.83
CA GLN A 95 -4.01 -30.03 -15.69
C GLN A 95 -3.65 -28.61 -16.11
N ILE A 96 -2.90 -28.44 -17.21
CA ILE A 96 -2.56 -27.13 -17.77
C ILE A 96 -3.83 -26.41 -18.21
N GLU A 97 -4.75 -27.08 -18.90
CA GLU A 97 -5.99 -26.45 -19.37
C GLU A 97 -6.88 -26.01 -18.19
N VAL A 98 -7.05 -26.86 -17.16
CA VAL A 98 -7.76 -26.49 -15.92
C VAL A 98 -7.13 -25.25 -15.26
N LYS A 99 -5.79 -25.21 -15.15
CA LYS A 99 -5.09 -24.06 -14.56
C LYS A 99 -5.22 -22.79 -15.40
N LYS A 100 -5.32 -22.92 -16.72
CA LYS A 100 -5.51 -21.80 -17.65
C LYS A 100 -6.92 -21.22 -17.54
N GLU A 101 -7.93 -22.06 -17.38
CA GLU A 101 -9.31 -21.63 -17.08
C GLU A 101 -9.39 -20.91 -15.73
N GLU A 102 -8.77 -21.46 -14.67
CA GLU A 102 -8.67 -20.81 -13.36
C GLU A 102 -7.98 -19.44 -13.44
N LEU A 103 -6.88 -19.33 -14.19
CA LEU A 103 -6.18 -18.06 -14.38
C LEU A 103 -7.04 -17.04 -15.11
N SER A 104 -7.77 -17.44 -16.15
CA SER A 104 -8.69 -16.56 -16.88
C SER A 104 -9.79 -16.04 -15.94
N ALA A 105 -10.40 -16.91 -15.15
CA ALA A 105 -11.44 -16.53 -14.19
C ALA A 105 -10.92 -15.56 -13.11
N LEU A 106 -9.70 -15.81 -12.60
CA LEU A 106 -9.06 -14.90 -11.63
C LEU A 106 -8.72 -13.54 -12.24
N GLN A 107 -8.26 -13.50 -13.49
CA GLN A 107 -7.99 -12.26 -14.20
C GLN A 107 -9.26 -11.43 -14.43
N GLU A 108 -10.37 -12.09 -14.78
CA GLU A 108 -11.68 -11.44 -14.94
C GLU A 108 -12.16 -10.87 -13.60
N ASN A 109 -12.14 -11.66 -12.53
CA ASN A 109 -12.47 -11.20 -11.17
C ASN A 109 -11.63 -10.00 -10.73
N LEU A 110 -10.32 -10.00 -11.03
CA LEU A 110 -9.44 -8.87 -10.73
C LEU A 110 -9.82 -7.63 -11.55
N ARG A 111 -10.14 -7.80 -12.83
CA ARG A 111 -10.61 -6.70 -13.69
C ARG A 111 -11.93 -6.11 -13.19
N GLU A 112 -12.88 -6.95 -12.79
CA GLU A 112 -14.15 -6.48 -12.21
C GLU A 112 -13.92 -5.74 -10.88
N THR A 113 -13.13 -6.33 -9.98
CA THR A 113 -12.83 -5.73 -8.68
C THR A 113 -12.10 -4.39 -8.84
N THR A 114 -11.18 -4.29 -9.79
CA THR A 114 -10.48 -3.02 -10.08
C THR A 114 -11.40 -1.96 -10.68
N LEU A 115 -12.36 -2.34 -11.54
CA LEU A 115 -13.39 -1.42 -12.04
C LEU A 115 -14.31 -0.94 -10.92
N ILE A 116 -14.76 -1.85 -10.05
CA ILE A 116 -15.58 -1.53 -8.86
C ILE A 116 -14.80 -0.60 -7.93
N ASN A 117 -13.53 -0.90 -7.63
CA ASN A 117 -12.67 -0.04 -6.82
C ASN A 117 -12.44 1.34 -7.46
N LYS A 118 -12.28 1.41 -8.78
CA LYS A 118 -12.16 2.68 -9.51
C LYS A 118 -13.46 3.49 -9.42
N ALA A 119 -14.61 2.84 -9.55
CA ALA A 119 -15.92 3.48 -9.38
C ALA A 119 -16.15 3.94 -7.94
N HIS A 120 -15.77 3.15 -6.94
CA HIS A 120 -15.80 3.55 -5.53
C HIS A 120 -14.82 4.70 -5.24
N ALA A 121 -13.60 4.66 -5.78
CA ALA A 121 -12.65 5.76 -5.67
C ALA A 121 -13.20 7.03 -6.32
N GLN A 122 -13.81 6.94 -7.52
CA GLN A 122 -14.49 8.05 -8.15
C GLN A 122 -15.65 8.56 -7.28
N ARG A 123 -16.48 7.68 -6.71
CA ARG A 123 -17.56 8.03 -5.78
C ARG A 123 -17.08 8.59 -4.45
N LEU A 124 -15.91 8.22 -3.95
CA LEU A 124 -15.30 8.81 -2.76
C LEU A 124 -14.70 10.19 -3.10
N ASN A 125 -14.06 10.30 -4.27
CA ASN A 125 -13.51 11.55 -4.78
C ASN A 125 -14.60 12.56 -5.16
N SER A 126 -15.79 12.10 -5.58
CA SER A 126 -16.96 12.95 -5.88
C SER A 126 -17.98 13.02 -4.73
N GLY A 127 -17.95 12.07 -3.81
CA GLY A 127 -18.80 11.95 -2.61
C GLY A 127 -18.22 12.62 -1.37
N GLY A 128 -17.02 13.20 -1.46
CA GLY A 128 -16.50 14.21 -0.54
C GLY A 128 -17.23 15.57 -0.65
N ARG A 129 -18.46 15.62 -1.17
CA ARG A 129 -19.32 16.81 -1.26
C ARG A 129 -20.05 17.14 0.05
N PHE A 130 -19.56 16.66 1.20
CA PHE A 130 -19.73 17.40 2.45
C PHE A 130 -18.57 18.39 2.57
N SER A 131 -18.60 19.37 1.68
CA SER A 131 -17.60 20.42 1.65
C SER A 131 -17.83 21.30 2.87
N ILE A 132 -17.07 21.03 3.93
CA ILE A 132 -16.86 21.95 5.06
C ILE A 132 -16.63 23.39 4.54
N LEU A 133 -16.06 23.52 3.34
CA LEU A 133 -15.76 24.77 2.65
C LEU A 133 -16.94 25.41 1.89
N ASP A 134 -18.02 24.67 1.58
CA ASP A 134 -19.17 25.19 0.82
C ASP A 134 -20.06 26.09 1.71
N ASN A 135 -20.03 25.85 3.02
CA ASN A 135 -20.72 26.70 4.00
C ASN A 135 -19.94 27.98 4.35
N ILE A 136 -18.71 28.13 3.85
CA ILE A 136 -17.87 29.29 4.16
C ILE A 136 -18.21 30.42 3.19
N VAL A 137 -18.88 31.45 3.70
CA VAL A 137 -19.14 32.68 2.97
C VAL A 137 -17.94 33.60 3.13
N LEU A 138 -17.15 33.73 2.07
CA LEU A 138 -16.05 34.72 1.99
C LEU A 138 -16.64 36.13 2.02
N SER A 139 -16.78 36.68 3.22
CA SER A 139 -17.23 38.04 3.46
C SER A 139 -16.14 38.79 4.20
N SER A 140 -16.08 40.12 4.02
CA SER A 140 -15.04 40.98 4.61
C SER A 140 -15.04 40.97 6.15
N SER A 141 -16.10 40.46 6.77
CA SER A 141 -16.18 40.23 8.21
C SER A 141 -15.57 38.87 8.57
N SER A 142 -14.43 38.91 9.28
CA SER A 142 -13.78 37.71 9.81
C SER A 142 -14.70 36.99 10.80
N ASN A 143 -15.19 35.80 10.43
CA ASN A 143 -15.86 34.89 11.35
C ASN A 143 -14.83 33.91 11.93
N PRO A 144 -14.53 33.99 13.24
CA PRO A 144 -13.56 33.11 13.87
C PRO A 144 -13.85 31.61 13.70
N ARG A 145 -15.13 31.25 13.58
CA ARG A 145 -15.54 29.85 13.43
C ARG A 145 -15.08 29.27 12.10
N ASP A 146 -15.12 30.06 11.03
CA ASP A 146 -14.75 29.59 9.69
C ASP A 146 -13.25 29.29 9.64
N PHE A 147 -12.42 30.16 10.23
CA PHE A 147 -10.98 29.90 10.31
C PHE A 147 -10.65 28.66 11.14
N ILE A 148 -11.28 28.50 12.31
CA ILE A 148 -11.09 27.31 13.16
C ILE A 148 -11.52 26.04 12.42
N LEU A 149 -12.65 26.09 11.70
CA LEU A 149 -13.19 24.97 10.93
C LEU A 149 -12.23 24.56 9.79
N VAL A 150 -11.69 25.53 9.04
CA VAL A 150 -10.70 25.25 7.98
C VAL A 150 -9.37 24.79 8.57
N LEU A 151 -8.96 25.31 9.73
CA LEU A 151 -7.76 24.86 10.42
C LEU A 151 -7.93 23.39 10.84
N GLN A 152 -9.06 23.00 11.42
CA GLN A 152 -9.36 21.60 11.73
C GLN A 152 -9.38 20.72 10.48
N TYR A 153 -9.93 21.22 9.38
CA TYR A 153 -9.95 20.55 8.07
C TYR A 153 -8.53 20.30 7.52
N ALA A 154 -7.62 21.27 7.66
CA ALA A 154 -6.20 21.13 7.32
C ALA A 154 -5.46 20.20 8.28
N MET A 155 -5.72 20.31 9.59
CA MET A 155 -5.09 19.43 10.58
C MET A 155 -5.48 17.95 10.40
N LYS A 156 -6.69 17.68 9.89
CA LYS A 156 -7.09 16.30 9.53
C LYS A 156 -6.22 15.74 8.40
N SER A 157 -5.89 16.51 7.37
CA SER A 157 -5.01 16.04 6.29
C SER A 157 -3.55 15.95 6.72
N VAL A 158 -3.10 16.81 7.64
CA VAL A 158 -1.78 16.69 8.26
C VAL A 158 -1.63 15.34 8.94
N ARG A 159 -2.59 14.94 9.80
CA ARG A 159 -2.55 13.64 10.47
C ARG A 159 -2.60 12.45 9.52
N GLU A 160 -3.43 12.54 8.48
CA GLU A 160 -3.49 11.52 7.43
C GLU A 160 -2.14 11.35 6.71
N PHE A 161 -1.49 12.48 6.37
CA PHE A 161 -0.18 12.46 5.75
C PHE A 161 0.89 11.87 6.68
N ILE A 162 0.89 12.24 7.97
CA ILE A 162 1.84 11.67 8.93
C ILE A 162 1.62 10.15 9.05
N ASN A 163 0.36 9.68 9.01
CA ASN A 163 0.05 8.25 9.04
C ASN A 163 0.78 7.49 7.92
N ILE A 164 0.68 8.01 6.70
CA ILE A 164 1.38 7.45 5.54
C ILE A 164 2.89 7.61 5.64
N LEU A 165 3.38 8.73 6.16
CA LEU A 165 4.81 8.99 6.35
C LEU A 165 5.45 7.96 7.28
N VAL A 166 4.89 7.78 8.47
CA VAL A 166 5.42 6.84 9.48
C VAL A 166 5.30 5.40 8.97
N ASN A 167 4.18 5.02 8.36
CA ASN A 167 4.05 3.69 7.76
C ASN A 167 5.13 3.42 6.70
N ARG A 168 5.46 4.43 5.86
CA ARG A 168 6.57 4.30 4.90
C ARG A 168 7.92 4.18 5.58
N MET A 169 8.15 4.89 6.69
CA MET A 169 9.36 4.75 7.51
C MET A 169 9.47 3.33 8.08
N GLU A 170 8.39 2.78 8.63
CA GLU A 170 8.36 1.41 9.17
C GLU A 170 8.64 0.35 8.08
N ILE A 171 8.02 0.47 6.91
CA ILE A 171 8.27 -0.41 5.76
C ILE A 171 9.74 -0.33 5.31
N ALA A 172 10.30 0.88 5.31
CA ALA A 172 11.71 1.12 4.99
C ALA A 172 12.68 0.76 6.14
N LYS A 173 12.18 0.14 7.22
CA LYS A 173 12.94 -0.26 8.41
C LYS A 173 13.68 0.89 9.11
N TRP A 174 13.10 2.09 9.07
CA TRP A 174 13.60 3.21 9.86
C TRP A 174 13.27 3.01 11.34
N ASP A 175 14.22 3.37 12.20
CA ASP A 175 14.00 3.41 13.62
C ASP A 175 13.21 4.68 13.99
N ILE A 176 11.96 4.49 14.41
CA ILE A 176 11.03 5.56 14.77
C ILE A 176 11.52 6.31 16.02
N ASP A 177 12.18 5.64 16.95
CA ASP A 177 12.71 6.27 18.17
C ASP A 177 13.86 7.23 17.84
N ILE A 178 14.76 6.81 16.95
CA ILE A 178 15.83 7.67 16.45
C ILE A 178 15.25 8.88 15.68
N ALA A 179 14.23 8.65 14.84
CA ALA A 179 13.58 9.73 14.11
C ALA A 179 12.90 10.75 15.04
N VAL A 180 12.19 10.27 16.06
CA VAL A 180 11.56 11.12 17.08
C VAL A 180 12.59 11.92 17.86
N ASN A 181 13.71 11.31 18.27
CA ASN A 181 14.79 12.01 18.96
C ASN A 181 15.51 13.03 18.05
N ALA A 182 15.55 12.79 16.74
CA ALA A 182 16.07 13.77 15.78
C ALA A 182 15.17 15.00 15.64
N ILE A 183 13.84 14.82 15.76
CA ILE A 183 12.86 15.92 15.70
C ILE A 183 12.80 16.69 17.02
N GLN A 184 12.68 15.97 18.14
CA GLN A 184 12.62 16.55 19.49
C GLN A 184 13.77 15.98 20.35
N PRO A 185 14.96 16.59 20.28
CA PRO A 185 16.11 16.11 21.03
C PRO A 185 15.87 16.13 22.54
N ASN A 186 16.29 15.04 23.20
CA ASN A 186 16.27 14.90 24.66
C ASN A 186 14.86 14.99 25.29
N PHE A 187 13.82 14.68 24.52
CA PHE A 187 12.44 14.62 25.02
C PHE A 187 12.03 13.16 25.30
N GLN A 188 11.57 12.88 26.52
CA GLN A 188 11.09 11.55 26.91
C GLN A 188 9.57 11.52 26.81
N PHE A 189 9.06 10.64 25.96
CA PHE A 189 7.62 10.42 25.80
C PHE A 189 7.14 9.36 26.80
N SER A 190 6.01 9.62 27.46
CA SER A 190 5.46 8.68 28.45
C SER A 190 4.92 7.40 27.81
N ASN A 191 4.46 7.48 26.55
CA ASN A 191 3.93 6.34 25.82
C ASN A 191 4.24 6.41 24.30
N ARG A 192 4.08 5.26 23.62
CA ARG A 192 4.36 5.14 22.17
C ARG A 192 3.43 6.00 21.31
N THR A 193 2.19 6.21 21.75
CA THR A 193 1.20 7.01 21.02
C THR A 193 1.54 8.50 21.03
N GLN A 194 2.14 9.03 22.11
CA GLN A 194 2.56 10.44 22.17
C GLN A 194 3.73 10.78 21.22
N LYS A 195 4.51 9.79 20.77
CA LYS A 195 5.58 10.00 19.77
C LYS A 195 5.03 10.59 18.46
N TRP A 196 3.75 10.34 18.15
CA TRP A 196 3.07 10.95 17.00
C TRP A 196 3.05 12.47 17.04
N PHE A 197 3.01 13.06 18.24
CA PHE A 197 3.03 14.51 18.39
C PHE A 197 4.37 15.12 17.97
N ALA A 198 5.47 14.37 18.03
CA ALA A 198 6.75 14.84 17.48
C ALA A 198 6.67 15.00 15.96
N PHE A 199 6.11 14.01 15.25
CA PHE A 199 5.91 14.10 13.81
C PHE A 199 4.87 15.17 13.44
N GLU A 200 3.78 15.30 14.21
CA GLU A 200 2.78 16.37 14.01
C GLU A 200 3.43 17.75 14.19
N SER A 201 4.25 17.93 15.22
CA SER A 201 5.06 19.14 15.44
C SER A 201 5.95 19.46 14.24
N PHE A 202 6.75 18.49 13.77
CA PHE A 202 7.65 18.67 12.63
C PHE A 202 6.90 19.05 11.35
N VAL A 203 5.85 18.31 11.00
CA VAL A 203 5.07 18.56 9.78
C VAL A 203 4.36 19.90 9.88
N CYS A 204 3.78 20.25 11.02
CA CYS A 204 3.17 21.57 11.23
C CYS A 204 4.20 22.69 11.10
N GLN A 205 5.36 22.57 11.74
CA GLN A 205 6.41 23.57 11.65
C GLN A 205 6.81 23.81 10.19
N GLU A 206 7.08 22.76 9.43
CA GLU A 206 7.45 22.91 8.01
C GLU A 206 6.31 23.46 7.16
N MET A 207 5.07 22.97 7.34
CA MET A 207 3.93 23.40 6.52
C MET A 207 3.48 24.83 6.80
N PHE A 208 3.51 25.27 8.07
CA PHE A 208 3.07 26.61 8.48
C PHE A 208 4.21 27.65 8.55
N LYS A 209 5.47 27.26 8.33
CA LYS A 209 6.58 28.21 8.23
C LYS A 209 6.29 29.31 7.21
N ASN A 210 6.41 30.57 7.63
CA ASN A 210 6.12 31.81 6.89
C ASN A 210 4.63 32.05 6.56
N PHE A 211 3.69 31.42 7.27
CA PHE A 211 2.25 31.58 7.04
C PHE A 211 1.76 33.03 7.26
N ASP A 212 2.46 33.82 8.07
CA ASP A 212 2.20 35.26 8.29
C ASP A 212 2.58 36.14 7.10
N THR A 213 3.33 35.62 6.12
CA THR A 213 3.78 36.38 4.94
C THR A 213 2.95 36.07 3.69
N PRO A 214 2.71 37.05 2.80
CA PRO A 214 2.01 36.82 1.52
C PRO A 214 2.61 35.64 0.74
N GLY A 215 1.75 34.72 0.32
CA GLY A 215 2.16 33.51 -0.40
C GLY A 215 3.31 32.72 0.24
N PHE A 216 3.47 32.70 1.57
CA PHE A 216 4.57 32.05 2.28
C PHE A 216 5.97 32.55 1.91
N SER A 217 6.11 33.85 1.62
CA SER A 217 7.34 34.50 1.15
C SER A 217 7.80 34.05 -0.24
N LEU A 218 6.94 33.35 -0.99
CA LEU A 218 7.23 32.95 -2.37
C LEU A 218 6.77 33.99 -3.39
N GLN A 219 5.93 34.95 -2.98
CA GLN A 219 5.36 35.98 -3.84
C GLN A 219 5.13 37.29 -3.09
N ASN A 220 5.28 38.40 -3.80
CA ASN A 220 5.08 39.75 -3.26
C ASN A 220 3.88 40.43 -3.96
N GLY A 221 3.19 41.33 -3.26
CA GLY A 221 2.24 42.27 -3.87
C GLY A 221 0.86 41.71 -4.24
N GLN A 222 0.42 40.61 -3.61
CA GLN A 222 -0.93 40.06 -3.85
C GLN A 222 -1.99 40.81 -3.03
N CYS A 223 -3.08 41.19 -3.68
CA CYS A 223 -4.24 41.85 -3.05
C CYS A 223 -5.33 40.84 -2.63
N ILE A 224 -6.27 41.25 -1.78
CA ILE A 224 -7.38 40.40 -1.29
C ILE A 224 -8.15 39.66 -2.41
N PRO A 225 -8.51 40.28 -3.56
CA PRO A 225 -9.22 39.58 -4.64
C PRO A 225 -8.47 38.35 -5.17
N TYR A 226 -7.13 38.38 -5.14
CA TYR A 226 -6.30 37.25 -5.53
C TYR A 226 -6.52 36.05 -4.59
N TYR A 227 -6.54 36.27 -3.28
CA TYR A 227 -6.75 35.19 -2.29
C TYR A 227 -8.17 34.62 -2.34
N ILE A 228 -9.18 35.45 -2.63
CA ILE A 228 -10.56 35.00 -2.86
C ILE A 228 -10.63 34.09 -4.09
N ASP A 229 -10.00 34.49 -5.20
CA ASP A 229 -9.91 33.69 -6.42
C ASP A 229 -9.21 32.35 -6.17
N GLN A 230 -8.06 32.36 -5.49
CA GLN A 230 -7.32 31.14 -5.15
C GLN A 230 -8.12 30.20 -4.24
N PHE A 231 -8.77 30.73 -3.20
CA PHE A 231 -9.65 29.95 -2.33
C PHE A 231 -10.76 29.29 -3.14
N THR A 232 -11.43 30.06 -4.00
CA THR A 232 -12.57 29.60 -4.80
C THR A 232 -12.16 28.53 -5.82
N LYS A 233 -10.99 28.67 -6.44
CA LYS A 233 -10.44 27.67 -7.37
C LYS A 233 -10.05 26.38 -6.66
N LEU A 234 -9.39 26.49 -5.50
CA LEU A 234 -8.81 25.32 -4.84
C LEU A 234 -9.76 24.60 -3.89
N LYS A 235 -10.83 25.24 -3.41
CA LYS A 235 -11.78 24.60 -2.45
C LYS A 235 -12.34 23.28 -2.96
N SER A 236 -12.65 23.19 -4.26
CA SER A 236 -13.24 22.01 -4.91
C SER A 236 -12.27 21.27 -5.84
N ALA A 237 -11.03 21.76 -5.99
CA ALA A 237 -10.06 21.16 -6.90
C ALA A 237 -9.41 19.91 -6.30
N ASN A 238 -9.12 18.93 -7.16
CA ASN A 238 -8.22 17.85 -6.82
C ASN A 238 -6.77 18.36 -6.82
N ALA A 239 -6.04 18.17 -5.71
CA ALA A 239 -4.73 18.74 -5.50
C ALA A 239 -3.68 18.29 -6.54
N THR A 240 -3.61 17.00 -6.87
CA THR A 240 -2.64 16.48 -7.83
C THR A 240 -2.97 16.89 -9.25
N HIS A 241 -4.25 16.86 -9.64
CA HIS A 241 -4.68 17.33 -10.95
C HIS A 241 -4.37 18.83 -11.13
N PHE A 242 -4.68 19.66 -10.14
CA PHE A 242 -4.41 21.09 -10.19
C PHE A 242 -2.90 21.37 -10.25
N PHE A 243 -2.10 20.66 -9.45
CA PHE A 243 -0.64 20.77 -9.47
C PHE A 243 -0.06 20.38 -10.84
N ASN A 244 -0.56 19.30 -11.45
CA ASN A 244 -0.11 18.84 -12.76
C ASN A 244 -0.49 19.81 -13.89
N GLN A 245 -1.68 20.40 -13.83
CA GLN A 245 -2.17 21.33 -14.85
C GLN A 245 -1.51 22.72 -14.72
N TYR A 246 -1.25 23.18 -13.50
CA TYR A 246 -0.71 24.50 -13.21
C TYR A 246 0.49 24.45 -12.26
N PRO A 247 1.62 23.82 -12.65
CA PRO A 247 2.72 23.55 -11.73
C PRO A 247 3.46 24.84 -11.31
N ASN A 248 3.47 25.86 -12.15
CA ASN A 248 4.09 27.17 -11.86
C ASN A 248 3.15 28.15 -11.13
N SER A 249 1.93 27.72 -10.77
CA SER A 249 1.01 28.52 -9.95
C SER A 249 1.58 28.77 -8.55
N SER A 250 0.98 29.69 -7.79
CA SER A 250 1.38 29.95 -6.40
C SER A 250 1.24 28.74 -5.51
N PHE A 251 0.14 28.00 -5.67
CA PHE A 251 -0.06 26.72 -5.02
C PHE A 251 0.99 25.68 -5.46
N GLY A 252 1.34 25.63 -6.75
CA GLY A 252 2.38 24.74 -7.26
C GLY A 252 3.77 25.05 -6.68
N LYS A 253 4.16 26.33 -6.67
CA LYS A 253 5.39 26.82 -6.02
C LYS A 253 5.43 26.47 -4.52
N PHE A 254 4.32 26.69 -3.82
CA PHE A 254 4.17 26.33 -2.41
C PHE A 254 4.33 24.83 -2.19
N THR A 255 3.56 24.02 -2.91
CA THR A 255 3.57 22.55 -2.79
C THR A 255 4.96 21.98 -3.06
N ARG A 256 5.63 22.45 -4.12
CA ARG A 256 7.01 22.08 -4.44
C ARG A 256 7.98 22.48 -3.33
N SER A 257 7.93 23.73 -2.88
CA SER A 257 8.82 24.24 -1.82
C SER A 257 8.67 23.42 -0.53
N LYS A 258 7.43 23.22 -0.07
CA LYS A 258 7.14 22.46 1.15
C LYS A 258 7.52 20.99 1.03
N TYR A 259 7.28 20.36 -0.13
CA TYR A 259 7.69 18.97 -0.35
C TYR A 259 9.21 18.80 -0.20
N LEU A 260 9.97 19.71 -0.83
CA LEU A 260 11.42 19.65 -0.83
C LEU A 260 12.04 19.98 0.54
N GLN A 261 11.35 20.74 1.38
CA GLN A 261 11.75 21.03 2.76
C GLN A 261 11.42 19.87 3.71
N LEU A 262 10.19 19.35 3.62
CA LEU A 262 9.69 18.34 4.55
C LEU A 262 10.29 16.95 4.28
N ILE A 263 10.43 16.54 3.01
CA ILE A 263 10.90 15.20 2.66
C ILE A 263 12.38 15.20 2.35
N HIS A 264 13.19 14.73 3.30
CA HIS A 264 14.64 14.65 3.13
C HIS A 264 15.02 13.66 2.00
N PRO A 265 16.02 13.96 1.15
CA PRO A 265 16.44 13.05 0.07
C PRO A 265 16.76 11.63 0.53
N LYS A 266 17.42 11.46 1.69
CA LYS A 266 17.70 10.12 2.26
C LYS A 266 16.42 9.33 2.59
N MET A 267 15.37 10.03 3.02
CA MET A 267 14.08 9.41 3.34
C MET A 267 13.42 8.91 2.05
N GLU A 268 13.40 9.74 1.01
CA GLU A 268 12.85 9.34 -0.29
C GLU A 268 13.63 8.18 -0.94
N ALA A 269 14.96 8.23 -0.90
CA ALA A 269 15.80 7.13 -1.36
C ALA A 269 15.54 5.83 -0.58
N SER A 270 15.21 5.92 0.72
CA SER A 270 14.85 4.74 1.52
C SER A 270 13.46 4.20 1.15
N PHE A 271 12.52 5.07 0.78
CA PHE A 271 11.14 4.68 0.44
C PHE A 271 11.04 4.02 -0.93
N TYR A 272 11.84 4.48 -1.90
CA TYR A 272 11.70 4.08 -3.31
C TYR A 272 12.98 3.49 -3.93
N GLY A 273 14.11 3.49 -3.22
CA GLY A 273 15.41 3.09 -3.75
C GLY A 273 16.02 4.07 -4.75
N ASN A 274 15.37 5.21 -5.01
CA ASN A 274 15.80 6.24 -5.96
C ASN A 274 15.23 7.62 -5.58
N LEU A 275 15.65 8.67 -6.32
CA LEU A 275 15.19 10.06 -6.14
C LEU A 275 14.34 10.55 -7.32
N ASN A 276 13.68 9.64 -8.04
CA ASN A 276 12.93 10.00 -9.26
C ASN A 276 11.75 10.92 -8.93
N GLN A 277 11.08 10.69 -7.81
CA GLN A 277 9.98 11.53 -7.34
C GLN A 277 10.44 12.96 -7.08
N ARG A 278 11.54 13.16 -6.34
CA ARG A 278 12.14 14.48 -6.09
C ARG A 278 12.63 15.15 -7.36
N LYS A 279 13.25 14.40 -8.29
CA LYS A 279 13.65 14.94 -9.60
C LYS A 279 12.43 15.45 -10.37
N LEU A 280 11.34 14.68 -10.39
CA LEU A 280 10.10 15.05 -11.04
C LEU A 280 9.46 16.30 -10.40
N VAL A 281 9.38 16.37 -9.07
CA VAL A 281 8.90 17.57 -8.35
C VAL A 281 9.81 18.78 -8.61
N ASN A 282 11.13 18.57 -8.65
CA ASN A 282 12.08 19.62 -8.99
C ASN A 282 11.91 20.16 -10.41
N SER A 283 11.56 19.28 -11.36
CA SER A 283 11.27 19.61 -12.76
C SER A 283 9.79 19.97 -13.00
N TRP A 284 9.05 20.36 -11.96
CA TRP A 284 7.67 20.81 -12.06
C TRP A 284 6.66 19.76 -12.54
N GLY A 285 7.04 18.47 -12.50
CA GLY A 285 6.14 17.35 -12.78
C GLY A 285 5.43 16.84 -11.53
N CYS A 286 4.26 16.21 -11.72
CA CYS A 286 3.47 15.62 -10.65
C CYS A 286 3.77 14.11 -10.51
N PRO A 287 4.32 13.65 -9.37
CA PRO A 287 4.44 12.23 -9.09
C PRO A 287 3.08 11.53 -8.98
N GLU A 288 2.92 10.42 -9.69
CA GLU A 288 1.74 9.56 -9.63
C GLU A 288 1.86 8.54 -8.48
N THR A 289 2.19 9.00 -7.28
CA THR A 289 2.31 8.15 -6.09
C THR A 289 1.26 8.51 -5.05
N THR A 290 0.76 7.51 -4.32
CA THR A 290 -0.19 7.72 -3.22
C THR A 290 0.38 8.64 -2.13
N PHE A 291 1.68 8.51 -1.86
CA PHE A 291 2.40 9.37 -0.93
C PHE A 291 2.35 10.84 -1.34
N PHE A 292 2.68 11.15 -2.61
CA PHE A 292 2.62 12.52 -3.11
C PHE A 292 1.19 13.03 -3.19
N ALA A 293 0.22 12.17 -3.54
CA ALA A 293 -1.18 12.56 -3.60
C ALA A 293 -1.72 13.03 -2.24
N VAL A 294 -1.41 12.30 -1.15
CA VAL A 294 -1.81 12.73 0.19
C VAL A 294 -1.02 13.95 0.66
N PHE A 295 0.26 14.05 0.32
CA PHE A 295 1.04 15.27 0.57
C PHE A 295 0.43 16.50 -0.13
N ALA A 296 0.08 16.37 -1.42
CA ALA A 296 -0.50 17.45 -2.21
C ALA A 296 -1.86 17.88 -1.65
N GLU A 297 -2.67 16.92 -1.18
CA GLU A 297 -3.94 17.21 -0.51
C GLU A 297 -3.72 17.94 0.83
N MET A 298 -2.73 17.54 1.62
CA MET A 298 -2.33 18.30 2.82
C MET A 298 -1.92 19.73 2.46
N ALA A 299 -1.04 19.90 1.48
CA ALA A 299 -0.58 21.20 1.00
C ALA A 299 -1.77 22.07 0.53
N ARG A 300 -2.73 21.49 -0.20
CA ARG A 300 -3.92 22.21 -0.69
C ARG A 300 -4.73 22.78 0.47
N ARG A 301 -4.97 22.00 1.53
CA ARG A 301 -5.77 22.47 2.68
C ARG A 301 -5.05 23.55 3.48
N VAL A 302 -3.73 23.44 3.65
CA VAL A 302 -2.93 24.50 4.29
C VAL A 302 -2.95 25.77 3.44
N TRP A 303 -2.86 25.65 2.11
CA TRP A 303 -2.94 26.79 1.20
C TRP A 303 -4.32 27.47 1.22
N ILE A 304 -5.40 26.69 1.31
CA ILE A 304 -6.77 27.21 1.46
C ILE A 304 -6.91 27.99 2.78
N LEU A 305 -6.37 27.45 3.88
CA LEU A 305 -6.35 28.16 5.17
C LEU A 305 -5.58 29.49 5.07
N HIS A 306 -4.45 29.49 4.37
CA HIS A 306 -3.66 30.70 4.11
C HIS A 306 -4.46 31.73 3.32
N CYS A 307 -5.11 31.30 2.23
CA CYS A 307 -5.95 32.18 1.43
C CYS A 307 -7.08 32.79 2.28
N LEU A 308 -7.74 31.98 3.11
CA LEU A 308 -8.78 32.45 4.03
C LEU A 308 -8.25 33.51 5.00
N ALA A 309 -7.10 33.27 5.63
CA ALA A 309 -6.48 34.23 6.55
C ALA A 309 -6.25 35.60 5.90
N PHE A 310 -5.75 35.60 4.66
CA PHE A 310 -5.46 36.82 3.90
C PHE A 310 -6.69 37.46 3.25
N THR A 311 -7.88 36.84 3.30
CA THR A 311 -9.13 37.50 2.90
C THR A 311 -9.68 38.47 3.94
N TYR A 312 -9.30 38.31 5.22
CA TYR A 312 -9.91 39.05 6.32
C TYR A 312 -9.48 40.52 6.46
N ASN A 313 -8.55 40.99 5.60
CA ASN A 313 -8.02 42.36 5.65
C ASN A 313 -7.51 42.78 7.05
N GLN A 314 -6.92 41.84 7.78
CA GLN A 314 -6.37 42.04 9.12
C GLN A 314 -4.94 41.51 9.17
N GLU A 315 -4.16 42.00 10.14
CA GLU A 315 -2.83 41.44 10.41
C GLU A 315 -2.96 39.98 10.85
N VAL A 316 -2.35 39.10 10.06
CA VAL A 316 -2.21 37.68 10.35
C VAL A 316 -0.83 37.48 10.97
N SER A 317 -0.81 36.95 12.18
CA SER A 317 0.43 36.56 12.86
C SER A 317 0.31 35.13 13.35
N VAL A 318 1.39 34.39 13.22
CA VAL A 318 1.52 33.03 13.76
C VAL A 318 2.43 33.13 14.96
N PHE A 319 1.98 32.64 16.10
CA PHE A 319 2.82 32.59 17.29
C PHE A 319 3.29 31.16 17.56
N GLU A 320 4.61 31.02 17.61
CA GLU A 320 5.27 29.77 17.95
C GLU A 320 5.59 29.76 19.45
N VAL A 321 5.14 28.71 20.14
CA VAL A 321 5.41 28.57 21.57
C VAL A 321 6.78 27.95 21.76
N LYS A 322 7.66 28.67 22.47
CA LYS A 322 9.01 28.18 22.76
C LYS A 322 8.99 27.08 23.82
N LYS A 323 9.95 26.16 23.70
CA LYS A 323 10.23 25.16 24.71
C LYS A 323 10.58 25.81 26.05
N ASN A 324 10.13 25.21 27.14
CA ASN A 324 10.29 25.65 28.53
C ASN A 324 9.58 26.96 28.90
N CYS A 325 8.62 27.42 28.09
CA CYS A 325 7.75 28.53 28.49
C CYS A 325 6.67 28.06 29.48
N MET A 326 6.17 29.00 30.28
CA MET A 326 5.02 28.79 31.16
C MET A 326 3.77 28.55 30.33
N PHE A 327 2.95 27.60 30.78
CA PHE A 327 1.66 27.33 30.18
C PHE A 327 0.70 28.51 30.43
N SER A 328 -0.01 28.93 29.38
CA SER A 328 -1.04 29.97 29.46
C SER A 328 -2.30 29.49 28.79
N GLU A 329 -3.34 29.22 29.58
CA GLU A 329 -4.65 28.76 29.08
C GLU A 329 -5.28 29.72 28.07
N MET A 330 -4.94 31.01 28.12
CA MET A 330 -5.48 31.99 27.17
C MET A 330 -4.96 31.78 25.73
N TYR A 331 -3.73 31.28 25.58
CA TYR A 331 -3.04 31.17 24.28
C TYR A 331 -2.68 29.73 23.90
N MET A 332 -2.82 28.78 24.82
CA MET A 332 -2.33 27.42 24.67
C MET A 332 -3.37 26.41 25.11
N VAL A 333 -3.38 25.26 24.44
CA VAL A 333 -4.16 24.08 24.83
C VAL A 333 -3.27 22.84 24.83
N SER A 334 -3.35 22.05 25.88
CA SER A 334 -2.58 20.80 26.01
C SER A 334 -3.15 19.72 25.08
N VAL A 335 -2.28 18.95 24.41
CA VAL A 335 -2.66 17.73 23.69
C VAL A 335 -2.68 16.47 24.58
N THR A 336 -2.02 16.54 25.74
CA THR A 336 -2.00 15.47 26.74
C THR A 336 -3.07 15.71 27.80
N SER A 337 -3.70 14.63 28.29
CA SER A 337 -4.81 14.67 29.25
C SER A 337 -4.55 15.59 30.45
N GLU A 338 -5.63 16.16 31.00
CA GLU A 338 -5.69 17.06 32.18
C GLU A 338 -5.03 16.52 33.45
N VAL A 339 -4.56 15.26 33.44
CA VAL A 339 -3.87 14.60 34.56
C VAL A 339 -2.63 15.36 35.03
N PHE A 340 -1.92 16.06 34.13
CA PHE A 340 -0.79 16.92 34.50
C PHE A 340 -1.20 18.21 35.24
N LEU A 341 -2.46 18.64 35.13
CA LEU A 341 -2.97 19.84 35.80
C LEU A 341 -3.51 19.55 37.21
N ALA A 342 -3.67 18.27 37.58
CA ALA A 342 -4.15 17.85 38.90
C ALA A 342 -3.03 17.74 39.95
N GLY A 343 -1.76 17.75 39.53
CA GLY A 343 -0.58 17.77 40.41
C GLY A 343 -0.06 19.19 40.57
N ASN A 344 0.35 19.55 41.78
CA ASN A 344 0.86 20.87 42.17
C ASN A 344 2.26 21.21 41.59
N ASP A 345 2.68 20.52 40.53
CA ASP A 345 3.99 20.65 39.91
C ASP A 345 3.96 21.76 38.85
N GLU A 346 4.98 22.61 38.79
CA GLU A 346 5.11 23.60 37.71
C GLU A 346 5.19 22.87 36.36
N VAL A 347 4.17 23.07 35.51
CA VAL A 347 4.12 22.45 34.18
C VAL A 347 4.67 23.42 33.15
N THR A 348 5.64 22.95 32.37
CA THR A 348 6.27 23.74 31.30
C THR A 348 5.86 23.22 29.94
N VAL A 349 5.97 24.08 28.92
CA VAL A 349 5.79 23.66 27.53
C VAL A 349 6.99 22.82 27.10
N GLY A 350 6.74 21.55 26.78
CA GLY A 350 7.76 20.66 26.21
C GLY A 350 8.11 21.06 24.77
N PHE A 351 7.10 21.11 23.91
CA PHE A 351 7.21 21.59 22.53
C PHE A 351 5.84 21.94 21.95
N MET A 352 5.84 22.73 20.88
CA MET A 352 4.63 23.08 20.13
C MET A 352 4.26 21.98 19.15
N VAL A 353 3.01 21.51 19.18
CA VAL A 353 2.48 20.51 18.24
C VAL A 353 1.83 21.21 17.05
N VAL A 354 0.99 22.21 17.31
CA VAL A 354 0.31 22.99 16.27
C VAL A 354 0.47 24.48 16.58
N PRO A 355 0.86 25.32 15.61
CA PRO A 355 0.99 26.76 15.83
C PRO A 355 -0.32 27.41 16.25
N GLY A 356 -0.21 28.50 17.00
CA GLY A 356 -1.32 29.38 17.31
C GLY A 356 -1.42 30.51 16.28
N PHE A 357 -2.62 31.08 16.12
CA PHE A 357 -2.88 32.12 15.14
C PHE A 357 -3.52 33.32 15.80
N LYS A 358 -3.07 34.52 15.43
CA LYS A 358 -3.70 35.78 15.78
C LYS A 358 -4.04 36.53 14.50
N ILE A 359 -5.33 36.75 14.27
CA ILE A 359 -5.87 37.45 13.11
C ILE A 359 -6.67 38.64 13.65
N GLY A 360 -6.08 39.83 13.58
CA GLY A 360 -6.61 41.03 14.22
C GLY A 360 -6.88 40.81 15.72
N LYS A 361 -8.16 40.73 16.11
CA LYS A 361 -8.60 40.48 17.50
C LYS A 361 -8.86 39.01 17.81
N MET A 362 -8.96 38.14 16.79
CA MET A 362 -9.14 36.71 16.99
C MET A 362 -7.84 36.06 17.43
N VAL A 363 -7.91 35.22 18.46
CA VAL A 363 -6.82 34.34 18.89
C VAL A 363 -7.28 32.90 18.80
N VAL A 364 -6.52 32.07 18.09
CA VAL A 364 -6.65 30.61 18.07
C VAL A 364 -5.46 30.05 18.83
N GLN A 365 -5.76 29.32 19.90
CA GLN A 365 -4.75 28.76 20.80
C GLN A 365 -3.80 27.80 20.05
N SER A 366 -2.53 27.84 20.42
CA SER A 366 -1.53 26.86 20.00
C SER A 366 -1.75 25.54 20.73
N LYS A 367 -1.61 24.41 20.02
CA LYS A 367 -1.62 23.10 20.67
C LYS A 367 -0.20 22.76 21.09
N ILE A 368 -0.01 22.50 22.37
CA ILE A 368 1.30 22.24 22.95
C ILE A 368 1.31 20.90 23.67
N TYR A 369 2.51 20.32 23.77
CA TYR A 369 2.77 19.17 24.59
C TYR A 369 3.37 19.64 25.92
N LEU A 370 2.77 19.23 27.04
CA LEU A 370 3.23 19.60 28.38
C LEU A 370 4.33 18.65 28.87
N ALA A 371 5.30 19.20 29.59
CA ALA A 371 6.33 18.45 30.28
C ALA A 371 6.43 18.92 31.74
N ALA A 372 6.74 17.98 32.64
CA ALA A 372 7.11 18.34 34.00
C ALA A 372 8.32 19.27 33.96
N ALA A 373 8.30 20.38 34.73
CA ALA A 373 9.46 21.26 34.82
C ALA A 373 10.69 20.45 35.25
N LYS A 374 11.77 20.56 34.47
CA LYS A 374 13.08 20.13 34.94
C LYS A 374 13.59 21.22 35.87
N ILE A 375 13.60 20.93 37.18
CA ILE A 375 14.34 21.72 38.18
C ILE A 375 15.84 21.60 37.90
#